data_AF-A0A8H6C046-F1
#
_entry.id   AF-A0A8H6C046-F1
#
_cell.length_a   1.000
_cell.length_b   1.000
_cell.length_c   1.000
_cell.angle_alpha   90.00
_cell.angle_beta   90.00
_cell.angle_gamma   90.00
#
_symmetry.space_group_name_H-M   'P 1'
#
loop_
_entity.id
_entity.type
_entity.pdbx_description
1 polymer ?
#
loop_
_entity_poly.entity_id
_entity_poly.type
_entity_poly.pdbx_seq_one_letter_code
_entity_poly.pdbx_strand_id
1 'polypeptide(L)'
;MQSDPLSNHIVVMSKSQFYWFDTCLGNVRNNLIGNNTINREVLSIIDSALFILCFDDIAIDDLSELSKNMLCGLSILDNGIQVGTCTNRWYDKLQIIVTKNAKAGINFEHTGVDGHTVLRFVSDIYTDSILSFANSINNNAPSLWKSTTKNDVPDYELEEELITIPRKLEWDLTPDLSLVLRFGETRLSDLINQNEFRHLEFKNYGSSQIKKMKFSPDAFVQMAFQATYYALYGKVECTYEPAMTKQYYHGRTEAIRTVSKNQIYLFENF
;
A
#
# COMPACT_ATOMS: atom_id res chain seq x y z
N MET A 1 3.82 -8.46 9.00
CA MET A 1 4.65 -7.25 9.18
C MET A 1 5.77 -7.47 10.20
N GLN A 2 7.01 -7.65 9.73
CA GLN A 2 8.18 -7.63 10.62
C GLN A 2 8.43 -6.17 11.03
N SER A 3 8.48 -5.90 12.33
CA SER A 3 8.72 -4.56 12.87
C SER A 3 9.72 -4.67 14.01
N ASP A 4 10.81 -3.91 13.92
CA ASP A 4 11.74 -3.73 15.02
C ASP A 4 11.38 -2.43 15.76
N PRO A 5 10.92 -2.48 17.02
CA PRO A 5 10.54 -1.30 17.79
C PRO A 5 11.73 -0.38 18.10
N LEU A 6 12.97 -0.83 17.89
CA LEU A 6 14.19 -0.04 18.06
C LEU A 6 14.70 0.55 16.74
N SER A 7 14.02 0.29 15.60
CA SER A 7 14.44 0.83 14.33
C SER A 7 14.31 2.34 14.27
N ASN A 8 15.36 2.99 13.78
CA ASN A 8 15.45 4.43 13.56
C ASN A 8 15.72 4.79 12.09
N HIS A 9 15.53 3.84 11.16
CA HIS A 9 15.85 4.02 9.75
C HIS A 9 14.68 3.68 8.82
N ILE A 10 14.76 4.23 7.61
CA ILE A 10 13.87 3.93 6.49
C ILE A 10 14.69 3.37 5.33
N VAL A 11 14.04 2.65 4.43
CA VAL A 11 14.65 2.23 3.16
C VAL A 11 14.01 3.00 2.02
N VAL A 12 14.82 3.48 1.09
CA VAL A 12 14.38 4.21 -0.09
C VAL A 12 14.66 3.38 -1.33
N MET A 13 13.65 3.21 -2.17
CA MET A 13 13.74 2.54 -3.47
C MET A 13 13.55 3.59 -4.56
N SER A 14 14.48 3.64 -5.51
CA SER A 14 14.39 4.52 -6.68
C SER A 14 15.13 3.88 -7.85
N LYS A 15 14.57 4.00 -9.06
CA LYS A 15 15.12 3.40 -10.28
C LYS A 15 15.63 2.00 -10.02
N SER A 16 14.80 1.19 -9.38
CA SER A 16 15.10 -0.24 -9.36
C SER A 16 16.34 -0.63 -8.57
N GLN A 17 16.88 0.32 -7.79
CA GLN A 17 17.98 0.05 -6.89
C GLN A 17 17.39 -0.51 -5.60
N PHE A 18 17.64 -1.82 -5.45
CA PHE A 18 17.11 -2.83 -4.52
C PHE A 18 15.74 -3.37 -4.91
N TYR A 19 15.72 -4.68 -5.16
CA TYR A 19 14.60 -5.50 -5.62
C TYR A 19 14.56 -6.81 -4.84
N TRP A 20 13.37 -7.25 -4.41
CA TRP A 20 13.00 -8.68 -4.38
C TRP A 20 11.48 -8.85 -4.40
N PHE A 21 11.03 -9.96 -4.98
CA PHE A 21 9.64 -10.41 -5.14
C PHE A 21 9.42 -11.74 -4.41
N ASP A 22 8.46 -11.80 -3.49
CA ASP A 22 7.85 -13.06 -3.04
C ASP A 22 6.51 -13.27 -3.75
N THR A 23 6.43 -14.26 -4.63
CA THR A 23 5.20 -15.06 -4.78
C THR A 23 5.59 -16.53 -4.83
N CYS A 24 5.76 -17.13 -3.65
CA CYS A 24 5.87 -18.56 -3.36
C CYS A 24 7.30 -19.17 -3.36
N LEU A 25 8.26 -18.63 -2.58
CA LEU A 25 9.60 -19.24 -2.47
C LEU A 25 10.20 -19.23 -1.05
N GLY A 26 9.52 -19.83 -0.06
CA GLY A 26 10.11 -20.08 1.27
C GLY A 26 11.47 -20.79 1.24
N ASN A 27 11.78 -21.54 0.17
CA ASN A 27 13.07 -22.18 -0.04
C ASN A 27 14.21 -21.22 -0.47
N VAL A 28 13.93 -20.12 -1.15
CA VAL A 28 14.97 -19.20 -1.67
C VAL A 28 15.47 -18.25 -0.59
N ARG A 29 14.58 -17.76 0.29
CA ARG A 29 14.98 -16.97 1.47
C ARG A 29 15.96 -17.77 2.36
N ASN A 30 15.72 -19.07 2.52
CA ASN A 30 16.61 -19.95 3.27
C ASN A 30 17.97 -20.15 2.57
N ASN A 31 18.00 -20.24 1.23
CA ASN A 31 19.26 -20.34 0.47
C ASN A 31 20.09 -19.04 0.52
N LEU A 32 19.43 -17.87 0.59
CA LEU A 32 20.09 -16.57 0.74
C LEU A 32 20.64 -16.34 2.16
N ILE A 33 19.85 -16.68 3.18
CA ILE A 33 20.24 -16.56 4.59
C ILE A 33 21.32 -17.60 4.96
N GLY A 34 21.30 -18.78 4.34
CA GLY A 34 22.18 -19.89 4.67
C GLY A 34 23.63 -19.73 4.20
N ASN A 35 23.87 -19.05 3.07
CA ASN A 35 25.17 -19.09 2.39
C ASN A 35 25.88 -17.74 2.19
N ASN A 36 25.22 -16.59 2.43
CA ASN A 36 25.81 -15.28 2.15
C ASN A 36 25.55 -14.25 3.26
N THR A 37 26.62 -13.79 3.92
CA THR A 37 26.54 -12.82 5.01
C THR A 37 26.07 -11.44 4.55
N ILE A 38 26.45 -11.00 3.35
CA ILE A 38 26.09 -9.69 2.79
C ILE A 38 24.58 -9.63 2.55
N ASN A 39 24.03 -10.61 1.84
CA ASN A 39 22.59 -10.64 1.53
C ASN A 39 21.74 -10.74 2.80
N ARG A 40 22.23 -11.46 3.82
CA ARG A 40 21.54 -11.55 5.12
C ARG A 40 21.52 -10.21 5.85
N GLU A 41 22.62 -9.46 5.84
CA GLU A 41 22.67 -8.12 6.44
C GLU A 41 21.74 -7.16 5.71
N VAL A 42 21.75 -7.16 4.38
CA VAL A 42 20.82 -6.35 3.57
C VAL A 42 19.37 -6.67 3.89
N LEU A 43 19.00 -7.96 3.94
CA LEU A 43 17.65 -8.38 4.34
C LEU A 43 17.30 -7.91 5.75
N SER A 44 18.23 -8.03 6.71
CA SER A 44 18.01 -7.55 8.07
C SER A 44 17.75 -6.05 8.12
N ILE A 45 18.43 -5.25 7.30
CA ILE A 45 18.21 -3.80 7.21
C ILE A 45 16.82 -3.50 6.65
N ILE A 46 16.39 -4.19 5.59
CA ILE A 46 15.06 -4.00 4.99
C ILE A 46 13.96 -4.45 5.97
N ASP A 47 14.14 -5.61 6.62
CA ASP A 47 13.19 -6.21 7.55
C ASP A 47 13.04 -5.40 8.85
N SER A 48 14.10 -4.71 9.29
CA SER A 48 14.04 -3.82 10.47
C SER A 48 13.50 -2.42 10.15
N ALA A 49 13.59 -1.95 8.89
CA ALA A 49 13.15 -0.60 8.52
C ALA A 49 11.70 -0.31 8.90
N LEU A 50 11.43 0.94 9.31
CA LEU A 50 10.10 1.40 9.72
C LEU A 50 9.07 1.27 8.61
N PHE A 51 9.42 1.74 7.41
CA PHE A 51 8.65 1.63 6.18
C PHE A 51 9.60 1.83 4.99
N ILE A 52 9.07 1.62 3.79
CA ILE A 52 9.80 1.80 2.54
C ILE A 52 9.24 3.02 1.79
N LEU A 53 10.11 3.84 1.24
CA LEU A 53 9.75 4.96 0.38
C LEU A 53 10.14 4.66 -1.06
N CYS A 54 9.16 4.53 -1.94
CA CYS A 54 9.36 4.22 -3.35
C CYS A 54 9.20 5.48 -4.20
N PHE A 55 10.26 5.92 -4.86
CA PHE A 55 10.23 6.98 -5.86
C PHE A 55 10.09 6.40 -7.25
N ASP A 56 8.91 6.60 -7.84
CA ASP A 56 8.59 6.17 -9.19
C ASP A 56 8.86 7.31 -10.19
N ASP A 57 9.74 7.07 -11.15
CA ASP A 57 10.16 8.06 -12.16
C ASP A 57 9.16 8.27 -13.30
N ILE A 58 7.90 7.89 -13.08
CA ILE A 58 6.81 8.03 -14.05
C ILE A 58 5.80 9.07 -13.58
N ALA A 59 5.13 9.70 -14.53
CA ALA A 59 3.98 10.57 -14.28
C ALA A 59 2.75 9.90 -14.90
N ILE A 60 1.76 9.59 -14.07
CA ILE A 60 0.51 8.96 -14.51
C ILE A 60 -0.64 9.92 -14.25
N ASP A 61 -1.47 10.16 -15.27
CA ASP A 61 -2.66 11.00 -15.13
C ASP A 61 -3.99 10.25 -15.07
N ASP A 62 -4.09 9.13 -15.78
CA ASP A 62 -5.26 8.26 -15.68
C ASP A 62 -5.35 7.60 -14.29
N LEU A 63 -6.53 7.68 -13.68
CA LEU A 63 -6.75 7.15 -12.33
C LEU A 63 -6.73 5.62 -12.29
N SER A 64 -7.12 4.94 -13.38
CA SER A 64 -7.10 3.47 -13.44
C SER A 64 -5.66 2.96 -13.47
N GLU A 65 -4.81 3.56 -14.31
CA GLU A 65 -3.38 3.29 -14.33
C GLU A 65 -2.70 3.68 -13.03
N LEU A 66 -3.10 4.79 -12.41
CA LEU A 66 -2.56 5.21 -11.12
C LEU A 66 -2.90 4.19 -10.03
N SER A 67 -4.14 3.71 -9.96
CA SER A 67 -4.54 2.64 -9.03
C SER A 67 -3.74 1.36 -9.27
N LYS A 68 -3.53 0.97 -10.53
CA LYS A 68 -2.68 -0.17 -10.89
C LYS A 68 -1.25 0.03 -10.40
N ASN A 69 -0.67 1.20 -10.64
CA ASN A 69 0.69 1.52 -10.22
C ASN A 69 0.86 1.47 -8.69
N MET A 70 -0.11 2.00 -7.94
CA MET A 70 -0.07 1.99 -6.48
C MET A 70 -0.29 0.59 -5.89
N LEU A 71 -1.05 -0.28 -6.56
CA LEU A 71 -1.29 -1.64 -6.07
C LEU A 71 -0.13 -2.60 -6.39
N CYS A 72 0.29 -2.68 -7.65
CA CYS A 72 1.26 -3.68 -8.12
C CYS A 72 2.33 -3.13 -9.07
N GLY A 73 2.34 -1.81 -9.31
CA GLY A 73 3.20 -1.19 -10.30
C GLY A 73 2.78 -1.51 -11.75
N LEU A 74 3.50 -0.93 -12.69
CA LEU A 74 3.33 -1.20 -14.12
C LEU A 74 4.36 -2.22 -14.57
N SER A 75 3.95 -3.12 -15.46
CA SER A 75 4.83 -4.04 -16.18
C SER A 75 5.13 -3.44 -17.54
N ILE A 76 6.39 -3.08 -17.79
CA ILE A 76 6.88 -2.48 -19.03
C ILE A 76 8.16 -3.21 -19.41
N LEU A 77 8.17 -3.85 -20.58
CA LEU A 77 9.35 -4.52 -21.09
C LEU A 77 10.10 -3.60 -22.06
N ASP A 78 11.40 -3.41 -21.83
CA ASP A 78 12.33 -2.78 -22.77
C ASP A 78 13.40 -3.79 -23.16
N ASN A 79 13.51 -4.10 -24.45
CA ASN A 79 14.41 -5.14 -24.99
C ASN A 79 14.32 -6.49 -24.26
N GLY A 80 13.11 -6.88 -23.80
CA GLY A 80 12.87 -8.12 -23.07
C GLY A 80 13.25 -8.07 -21.58
N ILE A 81 13.67 -6.91 -21.07
CA ILE A 81 13.97 -6.67 -19.65
C ILE A 81 12.80 -5.91 -19.03
N GLN A 82 12.38 -6.33 -17.83
CA GLN A 82 11.35 -5.63 -17.07
C GLN A 82 11.91 -4.32 -16.49
N VAL A 83 11.39 -3.19 -16.97
CA VAL A 83 11.77 -1.82 -16.54
C VAL A 83 10.61 -1.08 -15.88
N GLY A 84 9.46 -1.73 -15.74
CA GLY A 84 8.29 -1.16 -15.12
C GLY A 84 8.43 -0.93 -13.62
N THR A 85 7.60 -0.04 -13.08
CA THR A 85 7.57 0.32 -11.64
C THR A 85 7.16 -0.84 -10.73
N CYS A 86 6.62 -1.94 -11.28
CA CYS A 86 6.34 -3.16 -10.51
C CYS A 86 7.59 -3.71 -9.82
N THR A 87 8.76 -3.39 -10.36
CA THR A 87 10.05 -3.75 -9.79
C THR A 87 10.45 -2.84 -8.62
N ASN A 88 9.98 -1.60 -8.56
CA ASN A 88 10.31 -0.64 -7.50
C ASN A 88 9.42 -0.81 -6.24
N ARG A 89 9.24 -2.05 -5.78
CA ARG A 89 8.32 -2.41 -4.68
C ARG A 89 8.93 -3.46 -3.76
N TRP A 90 8.50 -3.44 -2.50
CA TRP A 90 8.79 -4.51 -1.54
C TRP A 90 7.53 -4.85 -0.75
N TYR A 91 6.81 -5.86 -1.23
CA TYR A 91 5.43 -6.15 -0.82
C TYR A 91 5.27 -6.66 0.62
N ASP A 92 6.36 -7.10 1.27
CA ASP A 92 6.33 -7.56 2.67
C ASP A 92 6.26 -6.41 3.69
N LYS A 93 6.36 -5.16 3.22
CA LYS A 93 6.45 -3.96 4.06
C LYS A 93 5.39 -2.93 3.70
N LEU A 94 5.13 -2.05 4.67
CA LEU A 94 4.43 -0.80 4.43
C LEU A 94 5.31 0.07 3.53
N GLN A 95 4.78 0.47 2.38
CA GLN A 95 5.49 1.29 1.42
C GLN A 95 4.67 2.53 1.05
N ILE A 96 5.33 3.69 1.07
CA ILE A 96 4.84 4.97 0.59
C ILE A 96 5.39 5.15 -0.81
N ILE A 97 4.52 5.30 -1.80
CA ILE A 97 4.89 5.42 -3.20
C ILE A 97 4.66 6.86 -3.63
N VAL A 98 5.66 7.49 -4.21
CA VAL A 98 5.59 8.86 -4.75
C VAL A 98 6.05 8.85 -6.20
N THR A 99 5.17 9.30 -7.07
CA THR A 99 5.43 9.43 -8.52
C THR A 99 6.08 10.76 -8.86
N LYS A 100 6.67 10.86 -10.06
CA LYS A 100 7.35 12.07 -10.54
C LYS A 100 6.45 13.32 -10.56
N ASN A 101 5.14 13.15 -10.81
CA ASN A 101 4.16 14.23 -10.76
C ASN A 101 3.54 14.42 -9.35
N ALA A 102 4.25 13.99 -8.30
CA ALA A 102 3.90 14.14 -6.89
C ALA A 102 2.57 13.49 -6.49
N LYS A 103 2.05 12.53 -7.28
CA LYS A 103 0.95 11.68 -6.82
C LYS A 103 1.50 10.63 -5.88
N ALA A 104 0.85 10.47 -4.75
CA ALA A 104 1.29 9.57 -3.70
C ALA A 104 0.22 8.51 -3.37
N GLY A 105 0.67 7.36 -2.90
CA GLY A 105 -0.19 6.28 -2.43
C GLY A 105 0.53 5.44 -1.39
N ILE A 106 -0.22 4.58 -0.71
CA ILE A 106 0.33 3.63 0.25
C ILE A 106 -0.06 2.23 -0.20
N ASN A 107 0.92 1.34 -0.18
CA ASN A 107 0.72 -0.10 -0.32
C ASN A 107 1.18 -0.78 0.97
N PHE A 108 0.44 -1.77 1.43
CA PHE A 108 0.72 -2.41 2.71
C PHE A 108 0.35 -3.89 2.70
N GLU A 109 1.09 -4.65 3.50
CA GLU A 109 0.91 -6.08 3.72
C GLU A 109 -0.29 -6.31 4.67
N HIS A 110 -1.30 -7.05 4.21
CA HIS A 110 -2.63 -7.07 4.85
C HIS A 110 -2.75 -8.07 6.04
N THR A 111 -1.79 -9.00 6.22
CA THR A 111 -1.76 -9.96 7.33
C THR A 111 -1.68 -9.23 8.67
N GLY A 112 -0.79 -8.23 8.76
CA GLY A 112 -0.53 -7.52 10.02
C GLY A 112 -1.56 -6.43 10.37
N VAL A 113 -2.19 -5.81 9.37
CA VAL A 113 -2.94 -4.55 9.57
C VAL A 113 -4.20 -4.51 8.71
N ASP A 114 -5.30 -3.99 9.27
CA ASP A 114 -6.53 -3.70 8.53
C ASP A 114 -6.53 -2.28 7.94
N GLY A 115 -7.23 -2.10 6.81
CA GLY A 115 -7.27 -0.83 6.08
C GLY A 115 -7.66 0.39 6.91
N HIS A 116 -8.49 0.25 7.95
CA HIS A 116 -8.84 1.37 8.85
C HIS A 116 -7.62 1.97 9.56
N THR A 117 -6.67 1.13 10.02
CA THR A 117 -5.46 1.64 10.68
C THR A 117 -4.59 2.42 9.70
N VAL A 118 -4.43 1.90 8.48
CA VAL A 118 -3.65 2.56 7.42
C VAL A 118 -4.32 3.86 6.98
N LEU A 119 -5.65 3.88 6.87
CA LEU A 119 -6.40 5.09 6.55
C LEU A 119 -6.22 6.18 7.61
N ARG A 120 -6.18 5.80 8.89
CA ARG A 120 -5.87 6.74 9.97
C ARG A 120 -4.46 7.31 9.82
N PHE A 121 -3.46 6.45 9.58
CA PHE A 121 -2.08 6.84 9.33
C PHE A 121 -1.94 7.83 8.16
N VAL A 122 -2.56 7.53 7.01
CA VAL A 122 -2.60 8.44 5.85
C VAL A 122 -3.25 9.78 6.20
N SER A 123 -4.36 9.75 6.93
CA SER A 123 -5.10 10.97 7.31
C SER A 123 -4.26 11.88 8.22
N ASP A 124 -3.52 11.28 9.15
CA ASP A 124 -2.64 12.00 10.06
C ASP A 124 -1.44 12.61 9.30
N ILE A 125 -0.79 11.87 8.39
CA ILE A 125 0.28 12.40 7.53
C ILE A 125 -0.21 13.56 6.66
N TYR A 126 -1.38 13.40 6.03
CA TYR A 126 -1.93 14.42 5.15
C TYR A 126 -2.27 15.70 5.93
N THR A 127 -2.91 15.55 7.09
CA THR A 127 -3.27 16.69 7.95
C THR A 127 -2.00 17.38 8.46
N ASP A 128 -0.99 16.62 8.88
CA ASP A 128 0.28 17.15 9.39
C ASP A 128 1.05 17.91 8.30
N SER A 129 1.04 17.41 7.07
CA SER A 129 1.64 18.08 5.92
C SER A 129 1.00 19.45 5.65
N ILE A 130 -0.34 19.54 5.75
CA ILE A 130 -1.07 20.81 5.58
C ILE A 130 -0.75 21.78 6.72
N LEU A 131 -0.78 21.31 7.96
CA LEU A 131 -0.52 22.14 9.13
C LEU A 131 0.94 22.62 9.18
N SER A 132 1.90 21.77 8.82
CA SER A 132 3.31 22.14 8.71
C SER A 132 3.54 23.22 7.66
N PHE A 133 2.88 23.10 6.50
CA PHE A 133 2.91 24.14 5.48
C PHE A 133 2.28 25.46 5.99
N ALA A 134 1.12 25.39 6.67
CA ALA A 134 0.49 26.56 7.27
C ALA A 134 1.38 27.24 8.32
N ASN A 135 2.07 26.45 9.15
CA ASN A 135 3.04 26.95 10.13
C ASN A 135 4.23 27.65 9.50
N SER A 136 4.73 27.15 8.35
CA SER A 136 5.81 27.82 7.61
C SER A 136 5.45 29.23 7.11
N ILE A 137 4.14 29.51 6.99
CA ILE A 137 3.61 30.81 6.58
C ILE A 137 3.17 31.65 7.79
N ASN A 138 2.62 31.01 8.83
CA ASN A 138 2.10 31.65 10.04
C ASN A 138 2.38 30.79 11.28
N ASN A 139 3.27 31.27 12.16
CA ASN A 139 3.72 30.57 13.37
C ASN A 139 2.62 30.28 14.41
N ASN A 140 1.38 30.74 14.21
CA ASN A 140 0.25 30.47 15.09
C ASN A 140 -0.64 29.30 14.61
N ALA A 141 -0.22 28.53 13.59
CA ALA A 141 -1.04 27.41 13.14
C ALA A 141 -0.96 26.23 14.13
N PRO A 142 -2.07 25.53 14.37
CA PRO A 142 -2.07 24.39 15.27
C PRO A 142 -1.20 23.26 14.72
N SER A 143 -0.50 22.53 15.60
CA SER A 143 0.21 21.29 15.28
C SER A 143 -0.60 20.09 15.76
N LEU A 144 -0.63 19.00 14.97
CA LEU A 144 -1.24 17.73 15.40
C LEU A 144 -0.48 17.10 16.57
N TRP A 145 0.84 17.25 16.54
CA TRP A 145 1.72 16.77 17.58
C TRP A 145 1.93 17.90 18.57
N LYS A 146 1.60 17.68 19.85
CA LYS A 146 2.07 18.57 20.91
C LYS A 146 3.58 18.60 20.79
N SER A 147 4.14 19.75 20.44
CA SER A 147 5.58 19.94 20.46
C SER A 147 6.04 19.60 21.86
N THR A 148 6.61 18.41 22.07
CA THR A 148 7.63 18.24 23.09
C THR A 148 8.76 19.10 22.56
N THR A 149 8.70 20.39 22.88
CA THR A 149 9.72 21.35 22.50
C THR A 149 11.04 20.79 23.00
N LYS A 150 11.85 20.27 22.07
CA LYS A 150 13.31 20.18 22.19
C LYS A 150 13.96 21.57 22.27
N ASN A 151 13.27 22.55 22.86
CA ASN A 151 13.83 23.87 23.18
C ASN A 151 14.30 23.92 24.65
N ASP A 152 14.06 22.88 25.45
CA ASP A 152 14.53 22.76 26.84
C ASP A 152 15.60 21.67 27.05
N VAL A 153 16.03 20.98 25.98
CA VAL A 153 17.20 20.09 26.05
C VAL A 153 18.34 20.86 25.40
N PRO A 154 19.37 21.28 26.16
CA PRO A 154 20.56 21.88 25.58
C PRO A 154 21.12 20.97 24.48
N ASP A 155 21.62 21.54 23.38
CA ASP A 155 22.21 20.85 22.21
C ASP A 155 23.34 19.84 22.52
N TYR A 156 23.69 19.64 23.79
CA TYR A 156 24.92 18.98 24.23
C TYR A 156 24.77 17.49 24.60
N GLU A 157 23.59 16.85 24.51
CA GLU A 157 23.41 15.48 25.05
C GLU A 157 22.71 14.45 24.15
N LEU A 158 22.41 14.74 22.88
CA LEU A 158 21.90 13.74 21.93
C LEU A 158 22.56 13.87 20.55
N GLU A 159 23.89 13.91 20.50
CA GLU A 159 24.63 13.49 19.31
C GLU A 159 24.62 11.95 19.27
N GLU A 160 23.44 11.34 19.07
CA GLU A 160 23.46 10.05 18.38
C GLU A 160 24.07 10.35 17.00
N GLU A 161 25.12 9.62 16.61
CA GLU A 161 25.72 9.70 15.27
C GLU A 161 24.67 9.33 14.21
N LEU A 162 23.79 10.26 13.88
CA LEU A 162 22.79 10.10 12.85
C LEU A 162 23.54 10.03 11.52
N ILE A 163 23.52 8.85 10.91
CA ILE A 163 24.09 8.65 9.58
C ILE A 163 23.20 9.39 8.59
N THR A 164 23.62 10.59 8.19
CA THR A 164 22.88 11.46 7.27
C THR A 164 23.12 11.14 5.79
N ILE A 165 24.14 10.32 5.49
CA ILE A 165 24.50 9.94 4.13
C ILE A 165 23.83 8.59 3.80
N PRO A 166 22.92 8.55 2.81
CA PRO A 166 22.29 7.29 2.40
C PRO A 166 23.35 6.29 1.93
N ARG A 167 23.30 5.07 2.48
CA ARG A 167 24.16 3.96 2.05
C ARG A 167 23.41 3.14 1.02
N LYS A 168 24.00 2.99 -0.16
CA LYS A 168 23.51 2.06 -1.16
C LYS A 168 23.68 0.65 -0.60
N LEU A 169 22.60 -0.10 -0.49
CA LEU A 169 22.68 -1.53 -0.21
C LEU A 169 23.36 -2.18 -1.42
N GLU A 170 24.06 -3.31 -1.27
CA GLU A 170 24.66 -4.04 -2.39
C GLU A 170 24.35 -5.52 -2.20
N TRP A 171 23.71 -6.14 -3.21
CA TRP A 171 23.42 -7.57 -3.20
C TRP A 171 24.55 -8.33 -3.88
N ASP A 172 24.89 -9.48 -3.33
CA ASP A 172 25.68 -10.48 -4.04
C ASP A 172 24.75 -11.36 -4.89
N LEU A 173 24.74 -11.07 -6.19
CA LEU A 173 23.91 -11.75 -7.18
C LEU A 173 24.60 -13.01 -7.70
N THR A 174 24.28 -14.15 -7.09
CA THR A 174 24.73 -15.45 -7.60
C THR A 174 23.99 -15.83 -8.89
N PRO A 175 24.55 -16.74 -9.72
CA PRO A 175 23.86 -17.23 -10.92
C PRO A 175 22.48 -17.85 -10.61
N ASP A 176 22.36 -18.58 -9.51
CA ASP A 176 21.09 -19.18 -9.06
C ASP A 176 20.07 -18.09 -8.70
N LEU A 177 20.48 -17.05 -7.98
CA LEU A 177 19.61 -15.93 -7.62
C LEU A 177 19.16 -15.15 -8.86
N SER A 178 20.08 -14.94 -9.80
CA SER A 178 19.78 -14.27 -11.08
C SER A 178 18.75 -15.03 -11.90
N LEU A 179 18.81 -16.38 -11.89
CA LEU A 179 17.82 -17.22 -12.56
C LEU A 179 16.44 -17.12 -11.89
N VAL A 180 16.40 -17.21 -10.55
CA VAL A 180 15.15 -17.07 -9.78
C VAL A 180 14.50 -15.71 -10.01
N LEU A 181 15.30 -14.64 -10.06
CA LEU A 181 14.81 -13.28 -10.30
C LEU A 181 14.08 -13.18 -11.65
N ARG A 182 14.63 -13.75 -12.72
CA ARG A 182 13.97 -13.78 -14.04
C ARG A 182 12.62 -14.51 -14.03
N PHE A 183 12.53 -15.62 -13.30
CA PHE A 183 11.26 -16.32 -13.12
C PHE A 183 10.25 -15.48 -12.33
N GLY A 184 10.71 -14.79 -11.28
CA GLY A 184 9.91 -13.86 -10.49
C GLY A 184 9.35 -12.70 -11.32
N GLU A 185 10.19 -12.05 -12.12
CA GLU A 185 9.80 -10.98 -13.03
C GLU A 185 8.76 -11.43 -14.05
N THR A 186 8.96 -12.60 -14.65
CA THR A 186 8.02 -13.18 -15.62
C THR A 186 6.67 -13.45 -14.96
N ARG A 187 6.68 -14.16 -13.83
CA ARG A 187 5.46 -14.50 -13.07
C ARG A 187 4.70 -13.25 -12.63
N LEU A 188 5.40 -12.25 -12.13
CA LEU A 188 4.79 -10.97 -11.76
C LEU A 188 4.15 -10.30 -12.97
N SER A 189 4.86 -10.25 -14.09
CA SER A 189 4.34 -9.64 -15.32
C SER A 189 3.05 -10.32 -15.76
N ASP A 190 3.00 -11.65 -15.70
CA ASP A 190 1.80 -12.43 -15.99
C ASP A 190 0.66 -12.09 -15.04
N LEU A 191 0.93 -12.04 -13.72
CA LEU A 191 -0.08 -11.66 -12.72
C LEU A 191 -0.62 -10.25 -12.95
N ILE A 192 0.25 -9.28 -13.25
CA ILE A 192 -0.15 -7.89 -13.54
C ILE A 192 -1.02 -7.82 -14.79
N ASN A 193 -0.75 -8.65 -15.80
CA ASN A 193 -1.48 -8.66 -17.06
C ASN A 193 -2.78 -9.48 -17.01
N GLN A 194 -2.93 -10.39 -16.04
CA GLN A 194 -4.18 -11.11 -15.79
C GLN A 194 -5.26 -10.25 -15.10
N ASN A 195 -4.87 -9.08 -14.55
CA ASN A 195 -5.78 -8.20 -13.80
C ASN A 195 -6.05 -6.90 -14.57
N GLU A 196 -7.34 -6.55 -14.68
CA GLU A 196 -7.79 -5.28 -15.26
C GLU A 196 -8.17 -4.28 -14.15
N PHE A 197 -7.82 -3.01 -14.38
CA PHE A 197 -8.10 -1.91 -13.46
C PHE A 197 -8.94 -0.86 -14.17
N ARG A 198 -10.03 -0.44 -13.52
CA ARG A 198 -10.90 0.65 -13.99
C ARG A 198 -11.28 1.52 -12.81
N HIS A 199 -11.19 2.83 -13.02
CA HIS A 199 -11.69 3.83 -12.10
C HIS A 199 -13.02 4.41 -12.60
N LEU A 200 -14.01 4.50 -11.71
CA LEU A 200 -15.30 5.15 -11.99
C LEU A 200 -15.51 6.32 -11.04
N GLU A 201 -15.52 7.54 -11.58
CA GLU A 201 -15.87 8.75 -10.84
C GLU A 201 -17.37 9.05 -10.99
N PHE A 202 -18.18 8.65 -10.01
CA PHE A 202 -19.62 8.91 -10.05
C PHE A 202 -19.95 10.32 -9.53
N LYS A 203 -20.33 11.23 -10.42
CA LYS A 203 -20.54 12.67 -10.11
C LYS A 203 -22.00 13.09 -9.91
N ASN A 204 -22.96 12.23 -10.21
CA ASN A 204 -24.37 12.63 -10.29
C ASN A 204 -24.99 12.90 -8.92
N TYR A 205 -24.63 12.10 -7.91
CA TYR A 205 -25.07 12.28 -6.53
C TYR A 205 -24.12 11.58 -5.55
N GLY A 206 -24.31 11.82 -4.26
CA GLY A 206 -23.54 11.18 -3.20
C GLY A 206 -24.35 10.91 -1.93
N SER A 207 -23.64 10.74 -0.82
CA SER A 207 -24.23 10.34 0.47
C SER A 207 -25.33 11.29 0.98
N SER A 208 -25.26 12.58 0.65
CA SER A 208 -26.26 13.58 1.05
C SER A 208 -27.64 13.31 0.45
N GLN A 209 -27.72 12.92 -0.83
CA GLN A 209 -28.97 12.60 -1.50
C GLN A 209 -29.50 11.23 -1.05
N ILE A 210 -28.62 10.24 -0.87
CA ILE A 210 -29.02 8.91 -0.40
C ILE A 210 -29.64 8.99 1.01
N LYS A 211 -29.04 9.79 1.90
CA LYS A 211 -29.59 10.04 3.24
C LYS A 211 -30.94 10.76 3.20
N LYS A 212 -31.18 11.67 2.25
CA LYS A 212 -32.50 12.31 2.07
C LYS A 212 -33.59 11.31 1.69
N MET A 213 -33.23 10.27 0.94
CA MET A 213 -34.12 9.14 0.63
C MET A 213 -34.29 8.16 1.80
N LYS A 214 -33.68 8.45 2.96
CA LYS A 214 -33.70 7.62 4.19
C LYS A 214 -33.03 6.26 4.03
N PHE A 215 -32.05 6.14 3.14
CA PHE A 215 -31.22 4.95 3.01
C PHE A 215 -29.83 5.13 3.62
N SER A 216 -29.24 4.01 4.08
CA SER A 216 -27.81 3.97 4.38
C SER A 216 -27.03 4.08 3.05
N PRO A 217 -26.07 5.03 2.91
CA PRO A 217 -25.25 5.15 1.70
C PRO A 217 -24.52 3.86 1.34
N ASP A 218 -24.01 3.17 2.35
CA ASP A 218 -23.26 1.94 2.21
C ASP A 218 -24.14 0.80 1.66
N ALA A 219 -25.25 0.50 2.35
CA ALA A 219 -26.22 -0.50 1.89
C ALA A 219 -26.81 -0.17 0.51
N PHE A 220 -26.99 1.12 0.19
CA PHE A 220 -27.47 1.56 -1.13
C PHE A 220 -26.46 1.21 -2.24
N VAL A 221 -25.17 1.44 -2.01
CA VAL A 221 -24.12 1.10 -2.97
C VAL A 221 -23.96 -0.43 -3.09
N GLN A 222 -24.04 -1.16 -1.98
CA GLN A 222 -24.04 -2.63 -2.00
C GLN A 222 -25.20 -3.19 -2.84
N MET A 223 -26.41 -2.63 -2.70
CA MET A 223 -27.55 -2.98 -3.55
C MET A 223 -27.28 -2.70 -5.04
N ALA A 224 -26.64 -1.58 -5.35
CA ALA A 224 -26.30 -1.23 -6.73
C ALA A 224 -25.29 -2.22 -7.34
N PHE A 225 -24.31 -2.69 -6.56
CA PHE A 225 -23.39 -3.75 -7.01
C PHE A 225 -24.13 -5.06 -7.30
N GLN A 226 -25.02 -5.49 -6.42
CA GLN A 226 -25.81 -6.72 -6.63
C GLN A 226 -26.72 -6.61 -7.87
N ALA A 227 -27.41 -5.47 -8.03
CA ALA A 227 -28.27 -5.22 -9.19
C ALA A 227 -27.47 -5.23 -10.50
N THR A 228 -26.30 -4.58 -10.50
CA THR A 228 -25.41 -4.54 -11.67
C THR A 228 -24.88 -5.92 -12.01
N TYR A 229 -24.47 -6.70 -11.00
CA TYR A 229 -23.98 -8.06 -11.20
C TYR A 229 -25.07 -8.97 -11.77
N TYR A 230 -26.29 -8.90 -11.23
CA TYR A 230 -27.44 -9.65 -11.76
C TYR A 230 -27.78 -9.25 -13.19
N ALA A 231 -27.77 -7.95 -13.52
CA ALA A 231 -28.04 -7.47 -14.87
C ALA A 231 -27.00 -7.94 -15.91
N LEU A 232 -25.73 -8.09 -15.51
CA LEU A 232 -24.65 -8.54 -16.39
C LEU A 232 -24.62 -10.07 -16.57
N TYR A 233 -24.89 -10.83 -15.50
CA TYR A 233 -24.64 -12.28 -15.47
C TYR A 233 -25.89 -13.15 -15.26
N GLY A 234 -27.06 -12.54 -14.99
CA GLY A 234 -28.32 -13.25 -14.78
C GLY A 234 -28.38 -14.10 -13.50
N LYS A 235 -27.48 -13.86 -12.54
CA LYS A 235 -27.40 -14.63 -11.29
C LYS A 235 -26.89 -13.77 -10.14
N VAL A 236 -27.21 -14.20 -8.92
CA VAL A 236 -26.69 -13.61 -7.68
C VAL A 236 -25.60 -14.53 -7.12
N GLU A 237 -24.48 -13.96 -6.69
CA GLU A 237 -23.32 -14.70 -6.17
C GLU A 237 -22.95 -14.24 -4.75
N CYS A 238 -22.20 -15.08 -4.03
CA CYS A 238 -21.72 -14.75 -2.70
C CYS A 238 -20.85 -13.48 -2.72
N THR A 239 -21.27 -12.47 -1.95
CA THR A 239 -20.54 -11.21 -1.83
C THR A 239 -20.06 -11.00 -0.39
N TYR A 240 -18.80 -10.61 -0.26
CA TYR A 240 -18.14 -10.32 1.00
C TYR A 240 -17.98 -8.82 1.18
N GLU A 241 -18.36 -8.33 2.36
CA GLU A 241 -18.06 -6.98 2.83
C GLU A 241 -17.43 -7.04 4.22
N PRO A 242 -16.29 -6.38 4.46
CA PRO A 242 -15.64 -6.41 5.76
C PRO A 242 -16.34 -5.49 6.77
N ALA A 243 -16.80 -6.04 7.89
CA ALA A 243 -17.21 -5.30 9.08
C ALA A 243 -16.07 -5.24 10.09
N MET A 244 -15.78 -4.04 10.60
CA MET A 244 -14.78 -3.86 11.65
C MET A 244 -15.28 -4.31 13.02
N THR A 245 -14.49 -5.13 13.73
CA THR A 245 -14.82 -5.63 15.08
C THR A 245 -13.94 -5.05 16.18
N LYS A 246 -13.26 -3.93 15.92
CA LYS A 246 -12.34 -3.23 16.85
C LYS A 246 -12.96 -2.74 18.17
N GLN A 247 -14.28 -2.84 18.33
CA GLN A 247 -14.93 -2.66 19.63
C GLN A 247 -14.51 -3.74 20.64
N TYR A 248 -14.06 -4.90 20.17
CA TYR A 248 -13.57 -6.00 20.99
C TYR A 248 -12.03 -6.03 21.04
N TYR A 249 -11.49 -6.56 22.13
CA TYR A 249 -10.05 -6.73 22.31
C TYR A 249 -9.46 -7.60 21.18
N HIS A 250 -8.43 -7.09 20.47
CA HIS A 250 -7.81 -7.72 19.29
C HIS A 250 -8.78 -7.97 18.12
N GLY A 251 -9.93 -7.27 18.09
CA GLY A 251 -10.87 -7.35 16.99
C GLY A 251 -10.24 -6.93 15.65
N ARG A 252 -10.44 -7.76 14.63
CA ARG A 252 -10.06 -7.53 13.23
C ARG A 252 -11.31 -7.17 12.42
N THR A 253 -11.75 -8.10 11.58
CA THR A 253 -12.91 -7.96 10.70
C THR A 253 -13.79 -9.21 10.75
N GLU A 254 -15.08 -9.04 10.48
CA GLU A 254 -16.06 -10.11 10.23
C GLU A 254 -16.68 -9.90 8.84
N ALA A 255 -17.20 -10.96 8.23
CA ALA A 255 -17.87 -10.93 6.94
C ALA A 255 -19.34 -10.50 7.07
N ILE A 256 -19.69 -9.33 6.55
CA ILE A 256 -21.07 -9.03 6.17
C ILE A 256 -21.35 -9.77 4.87
N ARG A 257 -22.39 -10.61 4.90
CA ARG A 257 -22.95 -11.22 3.69
C ARG A 257 -24.03 -10.29 3.15
N THR A 258 -23.68 -9.52 2.14
CA THR A 258 -24.57 -8.49 1.59
C THR A 258 -25.75 -9.07 0.83
N VAL A 259 -25.74 -10.37 0.51
CA VAL A 259 -26.82 -11.09 -0.16
C VAL A 259 -27.78 -11.73 0.84
N SER A 260 -29.05 -11.41 0.69
CA SER A 260 -30.17 -11.90 1.49
C SER A 260 -31.33 -12.36 0.59
N LYS A 261 -32.24 -13.16 1.15
CA LYS A 261 -33.43 -13.66 0.42
C LYS A 261 -34.27 -12.53 -0.16
N ASN A 262 -34.37 -11.40 0.54
CA ASN A 262 -35.16 -10.25 0.08
C ASN A 262 -34.56 -9.61 -1.19
N GLN A 263 -33.24 -9.60 -1.31
CA GLN A 263 -32.58 -9.04 -2.50
C GLN A 263 -32.70 -9.97 -3.69
N ILE A 264 -32.56 -11.28 -3.48
CA ILE A 264 -32.79 -12.27 -4.54
C ILE A 264 -34.21 -12.13 -5.07
N TYR A 265 -35.20 -12.08 -4.18
CA TYR A 265 -36.59 -11.85 -4.57
C TYR A 265 -36.77 -10.53 -5.34
N LEU A 266 -36.12 -9.45 -4.89
CA LEU A 266 -36.18 -8.17 -5.59
C LEU A 266 -35.67 -8.29 -7.03
N PHE A 267 -34.52 -8.94 -7.26
CA PHE A 267 -33.90 -9.03 -8.58
C PHE A 267 -34.61 -10.00 -9.53
N GLU A 268 -35.22 -11.06 -9.01
CA GLU A 268 -36.01 -12.01 -9.81
C GLU A 268 -37.37 -11.44 -10.24
N ASN A 269 -37.87 -10.40 -9.57
CA ASN A 269 -39.19 -9.82 -9.81
C ASN A 269 -39.12 -8.36 -10.33
N PHE A 270 -37.93 -7.87 -10.67
CA PHE A 270 -37.72 -6.57 -11.32
C PHE A 270 -37.72 -6.71 -12.84
#